data_AF-A0A7S0BA10-F1
#
_entry.id   AF-A0A7S0BA10-F1
#
_cell.length_a   1.000
_cell.length_b   1.000
_cell.length_c   1.000
_cell.angle_alpha   90.00
_cell.angle_beta   90.00
_cell.angle_gamma   90.00
#
_symmetry.space_group_name_H-M   'P 1'
#
loop_
_entity.id
_entity.type
_entity.pdbx_description
1 polymer ?
#
loop_
_entity_poly.entity_id
_entity_poly.type
_entity_poly.pdbx_seq_one_letter_code
_entity_poly.pdbx_strand_id
1 'polypeptide(L)'
;ALQDEPENSVVRGFDQEMPGAGWGTHFSLAKLAQLEKSRGGNYRGHLGLQQDRVYTDPAFRVLAAAYKMRIPERPSCTLGADCVEAIESDQRSKEHSDLSCEVTMKSVVLLKNDGTLPLKAGGPTRTIALIGLPLNATSSGEGGMSGDYYSGGGSGHCVISPENLVTPFQALKRRAEESGMRVLYSLSNDKAAAVALANEADLSVVLAATTAGESVDRPNLTLDGGADPLIWQVAKVRPTVVLVQAPGTVLMPWHDQGGVAAIAIMFLGGEHTSNAWEAMLFGDVSPSGKLPLMIPTSMDGVVEPSLMHIDYSKEGLFTSYRARDVKAAFPFGHGLSYTNFSYGSPEVLPASACTALVCVSVLVTNVGGPDSLPGTEVAQAYVEFPASLDYPRLMLKGFHKSAALVVGASEVAVFNFTARDLSVYQGGGWHLQSSVTLHVGASSADLRRSLRLEIPTR
;
A
#
# COMPACT_ATOMS: atom_id res chain seq x y z
N ALA A 1 -32.67 -13.80 28.17
CA ALA A 1 -31.76 -13.38 29.27
C ALA A 1 -30.28 -13.60 28.93
N LEU A 2 -29.89 -14.70 28.27
CA LEU A 2 -28.47 -14.95 27.93
C LEU A 2 -28.02 -14.44 26.55
N GLN A 3 -28.88 -13.94 25.65
CA GLN A 3 -28.49 -13.64 24.25
C GLN A 3 -27.46 -12.51 24.09
N ASP A 4 -27.35 -11.62 25.08
CA ASP A 4 -26.48 -10.44 25.04
C ASP A 4 -25.27 -10.53 26.00
N GLU A 5 -24.99 -11.71 26.58
CA GLU A 5 -23.82 -11.90 27.43
C GLU A 5 -22.53 -12.04 26.58
N PRO A 6 -21.46 -11.28 26.87
CA PRO A 6 -20.19 -11.34 26.14
C PRO A 6 -19.60 -12.75 26.03
N GLU A 7 -19.82 -13.61 27.02
CA GLU A 7 -19.35 -15.00 27.05
C GLU A 7 -19.93 -15.87 25.93
N ASN A 8 -21.05 -15.48 25.30
CA ASN A 8 -21.56 -16.16 24.11
C ASN A 8 -20.66 -16.01 22.88
N SER A 9 -19.74 -15.03 22.88
CA SER A 9 -18.76 -14.91 21.79
C SER A 9 -17.92 -16.18 21.67
N VAL A 10 -17.60 -16.84 22.79
CA VAL A 10 -16.81 -18.07 22.84
C VAL A 10 -17.43 -19.19 22.01
N VAL A 11 -18.74 -19.39 22.15
CA VAL A 11 -19.48 -20.41 21.39
C VAL A 11 -19.73 -20.03 19.93
N ARG A 12 -19.42 -18.79 19.54
CA ARG A 12 -19.41 -18.30 18.16
C ARG A 12 -17.99 -18.31 17.56
N GLY A 13 -17.00 -18.83 18.28
CA GLY A 13 -15.62 -18.99 17.82
C GLY A 13 -14.63 -17.92 18.30
N PHE A 14 -14.96 -17.16 19.35
CA PHE A 14 -14.03 -16.21 19.96
C PHE A 14 -13.08 -16.90 20.95
N ASP A 15 -11.78 -16.67 20.79
CA ASP A 15 -10.77 -17.44 21.53
C ASP A 15 -10.16 -16.68 22.73
N GLN A 16 -10.03 -15.35 22.64
CA GLN A 16 -9.30 -14.56 23.63
C GLN A 16 -9.85 -13.13 23.76
N GLU A 17 -10.24 -12.77 24.98
CA GLU A 17 -10.67 -11.41 25.33
C GLU A 17 -9.48 -10.51 25.66
N MET A 18 -9.46 -9.31 25.09
CA MET A 18 -8.49 -8.24 25.36
C MET A 18 -9.24 -6.89 25.43
N PRO A 19 -8.79 -5.90 26.22
CA PRO A 19 -7.58 -5.90 27.05
C PRO A 19 -7.75 -6.59 28.43
N GLY A 20 -8.94 -7.12 28.75
CA GLY A 20 -9.15 -7.92 29.95
C GLY A 20 -9.29 -7.11 31.25
N ALA A 21 -8.79 -7.68 32.34
CA ALA A 21 -8.93 -7.17 33.71
C ALA A 21 -8.43 -5.72 33.91
N GLY A 22 -7.45 -5.27 33.11
CA GLY A 22 -6.94 -3.89 33.16
C GLY A 22 -7.99 -2.81 32.86
N TRP A 23 -9.12 -3.19 32.24
CA TRP A 23 -10.22 -2.29 31.89
C TRP A 23 -11.59 -2.78 32.41
N GLY A 24 -11.59 -3.72 33.37
CA GLY A 24 -12.82 -4.25 33.97
C GLY A 24 -13.69 -5.10 33.03
N THR A 25 -13.19 -5.44 31.85
CA THR A 25 -13.87 -6.27 30.84
C THR A 25 -13.20 -7.63 30.80
N HIS A 26 -13.64 -8.55 31.66
CA HIS A 26 -13.17 -9.93 31.63
C HIS A 26 -14.35 -10.90 31.77
N PHE A 27 -14.29 -12.01 31.03
CA PHE A 27 -15.26 -13.08 31.11
C PHE A 27 -15.30 -13.63 32.53
N SER A 28 -16.51 -13.71 33.07
CA SER A 28 -16.69 -14.31 34.38
C SER A 28 -16.57 -15.82 34.27
N LEU A 29 -15.64 -16.43 35.01
CA LEU A 29 -15.56 -17.89 35.12
C LEU A 29 -16.89 -18.51 35.55
N ALA A 30 -17.68 -17.80 36.37
CA ALA A 30 -19.01 -18.24 36.78
C ALA A 30 -20.00 -18.20 35.60
N LYS A 31 -19.97 -17.16 34.77
CA LYS A 31 -20.81 -17.08 33.56
C LYS A 31 -20.40 -18.09 32.50
N LEU A 32 -19.10 -18.33 32.31
CA LEU A 32 -18.60 -19.41 31.43
C LEU A 32 -19.06 -20.80 31.93
N ALA A 33 -19.01 -21.05 33.23
CA ALA A 33 -19.53 -22.29 33.82
C ALA A 33 -21.06 -22.40 33.71
N GLN A 34 -21.79 -21.28 33.78
CA GLN A 34 -23.24 -21.26 33.55
C GLN A 34 -23.57 -21.53 32.08
N LEU A 35 -22.81 -20.96 31.14
CA LEU A 35 -22.94 -21.21 29.70
C LEU A 35 -22.72 -22.70 29.39
N GLU A 36 -21.69 -23.30 29.98
CA GLU A 36 -21.42 -24.74 29.89
C GLU A 36 -22.60 -25.59 30.39
N LYS A 37 -23.14 -25.29 31.58
CA LYS A 37 -24.32 -25.96 32.15
C LYS A 37 -25.56 -25.81 31.26
N SER A 38 -25.79 -24.61 30.71
CA SER A 38 -26.94 -24.32 29.86
C SER A 38 -26.94 -25.13 28.55
N ARG A 39 -25.77 -25.62 28.12
CA ARG A 39 -25.59 -26.46 26.93
C ARG A 39 -25.56 -27.96 27.23
N GLY A 40 -25.97 -28.36 28.43
CA GLY A 40 -26.16 -29.77 28.79
C GLY A 40 -24.88 -30.57 28.99
N GLY A 41 -23.73 -29.92 29.24
CA GLY A 41 -22.46 -30.60 29.51
C GLY A 41 -21.86 -31.40 28.35
N ASN A 42 -22.52 -31.41 27.19
CA ASN A 42 -22.11 -32.11 25.97
C ASN A 42 -21.60 -31.12 24.91
N TYR A 43 -20.80 -30.13 25.33
CA TYR A 43 -20.07 -29.33 24.34
C TYR A 43 -19.01 -30.24 23.72
N ARG A 44 -19.02 -30.39 22.40
CA ARG A 44 -17.87 -30.89 21.64
C ARG A 44 -17.27 -29.68 20.98
N GLY A 45 -16.09 -29.28 21.43
CA GLY A 45 -15.29 -28.28 20.74
C GLY A 45 -15.00 -28.72 19.31
N HIS A 46 -14.49 -27.80 18.48
CA HIS A 46 -14.16 -28.12 17.09
C HIS A 46 -13.08 -29.22 16.99
N LEU A 47 -12.29 -29.41 18.04
CA LEU A 47 -11.29 -30.47 18.19
C LEU A 47 -11.85 -31.83 18.65
N GLY A 48 -13.13 -31.91 19.03
CA GLY A 48 -13.80 -33.17 19.38
C GLY A 48 -13.26 -33.84 20.66
N LEU A 49 -12.72 -33.08 21.62
CA LEU A 49 -12.16 -33.62 22.84
C LEU A 49 -13.29 -34.00 23.84
N GLN A 50 -13.13 -35.11 24.56
CA GLN A 50 -14.19 -35.71 25.39
C GLN A 50 -14.47 -34.99 26.74
N GLN A 51 -13.71 -33.94 27.10
CA GLN A 51 -13.85 -33.17 28.36
C GLN A 51 -13.89 -31.65 28.10
N ASP A 52 -14.72 -31.23 27.15
CA ASP A 52 -14.72 -29.85 26.68
C ASP A 52 -15.58 -28.95 27.56
N ARG A 53 -14.91 -28.21 28.45
CA ARG A 53 -15.44 -26.92 28.90
C ARG A 53 -15.54 -26.01 27.69
N VAL A 54 -16.47 -25.05 27.73
CA VAL A 54 -16.68 -24.11 26.60
C VAL A 54 -15.41 -23.33 26.20
N TYR A 55 -14.42 -23.27 27.09
CA TYR A 55 -13.13 -22.58 26.89
C TYR A 55 -11.93 -23.50 26.61
N THR A 56 -12.09 -24.83 26.60
CA THR A 56 -10.95 -25.76 26.35
C THR A 56 -10.37 -25.58 24.95
N ASP A 57 -11.21 -25.52 23.92
CA ASP A 57 -10.81 -25.35 22.52
C ASP A 57 -10.14 -23.98 22.27
N PRO A 58 -10.73 -22.83 22.72
CA PRO A 58 -10.05 -21.53 22.78
C PRO A 58 -8.67 -21.56 23.44
N ALA A 59 -8.57 -22.11 24.65
CA ALA A 59 -7.31 -22.16 25.39
C ALA A 59 -6.26 -23.00 24.64
N PHE A 60 -6.67 -24.11 24.03
CA PHE A 60 -5.79 -24.94 23.22
C PHE A 60 -5.25 -24.16 22.01
N ARG A 61 -6.07 -23.37 21.31
CA ARG A 61 -5.62 -22.57 20.15
C ARG A 61 -4.58 -21.53 20.55
N VAL A 62 -4.82 -20.82 21.65
CA VAL A 62 -3.88 -19.82 22.19
C VAL A 62 -2.55 -20.48 22.58
N LEU A 63 -2.60 -21.58 23.33
CA LEU A 63 -1.40 -22.30 23.76
C LEU A 63 -0.66 -22.95 22.58
N ALA A 64 -1.37 -23.51 21.61
CA ALA A 64 -0.76 -24.11 20.42
C ALA A 64 0.05 -23.09 19.62
N ALA A 65 -0.43 -21.85 19.50
CA ALA A 65 0.33 -20.76 18.89
C ALA A 65 1.60 -20.44 19.71
N ALA A 66 1.49 -20.32 21.03
CA ALA A 66 2.63 -20.05 21.91
C ALA A 66 3.72 -21.13 21.82
N TYR A 67 3.32 -22.42 21.85
CA TYR A 67 4.24 -23.54 21.68
C TYR A 67 4.87 -23.59 20.28
N LYS A 68 4.08 -23.36 19.23
CA LYS A 68 4.59 -23.32 17.84
C LYS A 68 5.64 -22.23 17.65
N MET A 69 5.42 -21.06 18.25
CA MET A 69 6.36 -19.94 18.20
C MET A 69 7.54 -20.08 19.17
N ARG A 70 7.54 -21.13 20.01
CA ARG A 70 8.56 -21.36 21.05
C ARG A 70 8.76 -20.13 21.94
N ILE A 71 7.68 -19.43 22.27
CA ILE A 71 7.75 -18.29 23.19
C ILE A 71 8.36 -18.81 24.49
N PRO A 72 9.50 -18.25 24.94
CA PRO A 72 10.22 -18.80 26.09
C PRO A 72 9.33 -18.74 27.34
N GLU A 73 9.45 -19.76 28.20
CA GLU A 73 8.75 -19.81 29.50
C GLU A 73 9.14 -18.65 30.43
N ARG A 74 10.22 -17.93 30.11
CA ARG A 74 10.74 -16.76 30.83
C ARG A 74 10.85 -15.56 29.88
N PRO A 75 9.77 -14.79 29.70
CA PRO A 75 9.83 -13.52 28.98
C PRO A 75 10.75 -12.50 29.68
N SER A 76 11.26 -11.53 28.92
CA SER A 76 12.00 -10.36 29.43
C SER A 76 11.18 -9.49 30.39
N CYS A 77 9.85 -9.66 30.39
CA CYS A 77 8.95 -9.11 31.38
C CYS A 77 7.94 -10.16 31.85
N THR A 78 7.74 -10.27 33.16
CA THR A 78 6.74 -11.17 33.77
C THR A 78 5.32 -10.65 33.63
N LEU A 79 4.36 -11.56 33.38
CA LEU A 79 2.91 -11.26 33.40
C LEU A 79 2.52 -10.55 34.71
N GLY A 80 1.93 -9.35 34.58
CA GLY A 80 1.49 -8.53 35.71
C GLY A 80 2.55 -7.57 36.27
N ALA A 81 3.77 -7.56 35.74
CA ALA A 81 4.77 -6.54 36.05
C ALA A 81 4.60 -5.30 35.15
N ASP A 82 5.11 -4.16 35.62
CA ASP A 82 5.27 -2.97 34.81
C ASP A 82 6.42 -3.22 33.81
N CYS A 83 6.05 -3.45 32.54
CA CYS A 83 6.97 -3.78 31.47
C CYS A 83 7.47 -2.54 30.71
N VAL A 84 7.19 -1.32 31.19
CA VAL A 84 7.45 -0.08 30.46
C VAL A 84 8.90 0.01 30.00
N GLU A 85 9.89 -0.27 30.86
CA GLU A 85 11.30 -0.23 30.48
C GLU A 85 11.66 -1.22 29.35
N ALA A 86 11.04 -2.41 29.32
CA ALA A 86 11.26 -3.38 28.27
C ALA A 86 10.56 -2.97 26.96
N ILE A 87 9.36 -2.38 27.06
CA ILE A 87 8.56 -1.91 25.92
C ILE A 87 9.20 -0.67 25.27
N GLU A 88 9.73 0.25 26.07
CA GLU A 88 10.33 1.51 25.63
C GLU A 88 11.84 1.40 25.32
N SER A 89 12.41 0.20 25.43
CA SER A 89 13.82 -0.01 25.11
C SER A 89 14.13 0.18 23.62
N ASP A 90 15.29 0.77 23.31
CA ASP A 90 15.73 0.92 21.92
C ASP A 90 16.15 -0.44 21.34
N GLN A 91 15.29 -0.99 20.48
CA GLN A 91 15.51 -2.27 19.79
C GLN A 91 15.92 -2.09 18.33
N ARG A 92 16.31 -0.87 17.93
CA ARG A 92 16.70 -0.61 16.55
C ARG A 92 18.04 -1.24 16.24
N SER A 93 18.17 -1.68 15.01
CA SER A 93 19.42 -2.14 14.43
C SER A 93 19.66 -1.44 13.10
N LYS A 94 20.92 -1.39 12.69
CA LYS A 94 21.28 -0.86 11.38
C LYS A 94 20.58 -1.65 10.26
N GLU A 95 20.48 -2.97 10.41
CA GLU A 95 19.86 -3.86 9.43
C GLU A 95 18.36 -3.57 9.26
N HIS A 96 17.63 -3.27 10.35
CA HIS A 96 16.22 -2.90 10.28
C HIS A 96 16.02 -1.54 9.60
N SER A 97 16.87 -0.56 9.94
CA SER A 97 16.83 0.76 9.31
C SER A 97 17.17 0.68 7.82
N ASP A 98 18.23 -0.05 7.45
CA ASP A 98 18.62 -0.24 6.05
C ASP A 98 17.50 -0.91 5.23
N LEU A 99 16.86 -1.95 5.78
CA LEU A 99 15.73 -2.62 5.13
C LEU A 99 14.52 -1.68 4.98
N SER A 100 14.18 -0.92 6.04
CA SER A 100 13.11 0.08 6.00
C SER A 100 13.36 1.12 4.90
N CYS A 101 14.59 1.63 4.83
CA CYS A 101 15.02 2.57 3.81
C CYS A 101 14.91 2.00 2.39
N GLU A 102 15.40 0.76 2.19
CA GLU A 102 15.30 0.06 0.91
C GLU A 102 13.84 -0.13 0.46
N VAL A 103 12.97 -0.57 1.36
CA VAL A 103 11.54 -0.78 1.08
C VAL A 103 10.87 0.54 0.73
N THR A 104 11.11 1.60 1.50
CA THR A 104 10.54 2.93 1.25
C THR A 104 10.99 3.46 -0.11
N MET A 105 12.28 3.40 -0.46
CA MET A 105 12.79 3.79 -1.78
C MET A 105 12.14 2.99 -2.92
N LYS A 106 11.96 1.68 -2.74
CA LYS A 106 11.32 0.80 -3.73
C LYS A 106 9.80 0.97 -3.83
N SER A 107 9.19 1.72 -2.92
CA SER A 107 7.74 1.94 -2.84
C SER A 107 7.28 3.21 -3.57
N VAL A 108 8.18 4.16 -3.85
CA VAL A 108 7.83 5.40 -4.53
C VAL A 108 7.27 5.09 -5.91
N VAL A 109 6.07 5.61 -6.19
CA VAL A 109 5.36 5.43 -7.45
C VAL A 109 5.44 6.72 -8.25
N LEU A 110 6.18 6.70 -9.36
CA LEU A 110 6.19 7.80 -10.32
C LEU A 110 4.95 7.67 -11.21
N LEU A 111 4.01 8.61 -11.13
CA LEU A 111 2.73 8.54 -11.85
C LEU A 111 2.80 9.20 -13.22
N LYS A 112 3.53 10.32 -13.32
CA LYS A 112 3.71 11.13 -14.52
C LYS A 112 5.13 11.68 -14.53
N ASN A 113 5.76 11.76 -15.69
CA ASN A 113 7.04 12.45 -15.90
C ASN A 113 7.18 12.82 -17.38
N ASP A 114 7.37 14.11 -17.67
CA ASP A 114 7.57 14.62 -19.02
C ASP A 114 9.04 14.63 -19.48
N GLY A 115 9.93 14.05 -18.66
CA GLY A 115 11.39 14.07 -18.86
C GLY A 115 12.11 15.05 -17.92
N THR A 116 11.38 15.78 -17.08
CA THR A 116 11.96 16.66 -16.05
C THR A 116 12.77 15.91 -15.00
N LEU A 117 12.33 14.70 -14.61
CA LEU A 117 13.05 13.85 -13.65
C LEU A 117 13.82 12.72 -14.37
N PRO A 118 14.98 12.28 -13.82
CA PRO A 118 15.61 12.78 -12.59
C PRO A 118 16.35 14.11 -12.77
N LEU A 119 16.47 14.87 -11.70
CA LEU A 119 17.27 16.09 -11.63
C LEU A 119 18.77 15.75 -11.66
N LYS A 120 19.51 16.44 -12.52
CA LYS A 120 20.95 16.22 -12.71
C LYS A 120 21.75 17.41 -12.19
N ALA A 121 22.83 17.13 -11.45
CA ALA A 121 23.82 18.14 -11.08
C ALA A 121 24.41 18.78 -12.34
N GLY A 122 24.50 20.11 -12.35
CA GLY A 122 24.95 20.87 -13.53
C GLY A 122 23.97 20.87 -14.71
N GLY A 123 22.76 20.36 -14.53
CA GLY A 123 21.68 20.38 -15.53
C GLY A 123 21.09 21.77 -15.78
N PRO A 124 19.94 21.84 -16.49
CA PRO A 124 19.28 23.10 -16.82
C PRO A 124 18.65 23.79 -15.59
N THR A 125 18.23 23.01 -14.58
CA THR A 125 17.65 23.53 -13.34
C THR A 125 18.76 24.08 -12.43
N ARG A 126 18.80 25.40 -12.22
CA ARG A 126 19.78 26.09 -11.37
C ARG A 126 19.17 26.65 -10.10
N THR A 127 17.87 26.96 -10.11
CA THR A 127 17.10 27.34 -8.93
C THR A 127 15.88 26.43 -8.80
N ILE A 128 15.66 25.87 -7.60
CA ILE A 128 14.43 25.15 -7.27
C ILE A 128 13.63 25.90 -6.19
N ALA A 129 12.30 25.85 -6.28
CA ALA A 129 11.41 26.29 -5.21
C ALA A 129 10.77 25.07 -4.52
N LEU A 130 11.08 24.85 -3.24
CA LEU A 130 10.46 23.82 -2.41
C LEU A 130 9.23 24.40 -1.68
N ILE A 131 8.04 23.93 -2.02
CA ILE A 131 6.77 24.52 -1.56
C ILE A 131 5.89 23.46 -0.91
N GLY A 132 5.29 23.78 0.23
CA GLY A 132 4.20 23.01 0.83
C GLY A 132 4.38 22.74 2.32
N LEU A 133 3.26 22.72 3.04
CA LEU A 133 3.20 22.44 4.47
C LEU A 133 3.92 21.13 4.89
N PRO A 134 3.78 19.99 4.18
CA PRO A 134 4.39 18.72 4.59
C PRO A 134 5.92 18.69 4.51
N LEU A 135 6.56 19.68 3.87
CA LEU A 135 8.02 19.77 3.84
C LEU A 135 8.63 19.90 5.24
N ASN A 136 7.87 20.46 6.19
CA ASN A 136 8.26 20.61 7.58
C ASN A 136 7.52 19.65 8.51
N ALA A 137 6.99 18.53 7.98
CA ALA A 137 6.29 17.54 8.77
C ALA A 137 7.20 16.98 9.86
N THR A 138 6.67 16.92 11.08
CA THR A 138 7.31 16.30 12.23
C THR A 138 6.38 15.26 12.86
N SER A 139 6.90 14.53 13.83
CA SER A 139 6.11 13.56 14.59
C SER A 139 5.04 14.26 15.39
N SER A 140 3.81 13.75 15.32
CA SER A 140 2.75 14.14 16.25
C SER A 140 3.05 13.71 17.69
N GLY A 141 4.11 12.93 17.92
CA GLY A 141 4.40 12.32 19.21
C GLY A 141 3.53 11.09 19.46
N GLU A 142 3.63 10.52 20.66
CA GLU A 142 2.83 9.35 21.05
C GLU A 142 1.33 9.68 21.06
N GLY A 143 0.52 8.80 20.45
CA GLY A 143 -0.93 8.92 20.46
C GLY A 143 -1.53 9.79 19.34
N GLY A 144 -0.78 10.07 18.26
CA GLY A 144 -1.25 10.81 17.08
C GLY A 144 -2.49 10.18 16.41
N MET A 145 -3.68 10.41 16.96
CA MET A 145 -4.93 9.80 16.48
C MET A 145 -5.25 10.20 15.03
N SER A 146 -4.89 11.41 14.63
CA SER A 146 -5.09 11.91 13.26
C SER A 146 -4.01 11.49 12.28
N GLY A 147 -2.93 10.85 12.76
CA GLY A 147 -1.72 10.56 12.00
C GLY A 147 -0.89 11.81 11.68
N ASP A 148 0.18 11.59 10.94
CA ASP A 148 1.02 12.63 10.35
C ASP A 148 1.26 12.31 8.86
N TYR A 149 2.14 13.05 8.20
CA TYR A 149 2.36 12.90 6.75
C TYR A 149 3.27 11.73 6.36
N TYR A 150 3.80 10.96 7.32
CA TYR A 150 4.62 9.79 7.05
C TYR A 150 4.13 8.52 7.77
N SER A 151 3.15 8.63 8.67
CA SER A 151 2.47 7.54 9.38
C SER A 151 0.97 7.81 9.54
N GLY A 152 0.16 6.75 9.47
CA GLY A 152 -1.27 6.81 9.82
C GLY A 152 -1.47 7.04 11.32
N GLY A 153 -2.68 7.42 11.71
CA GLY A 153 -3.03 7.65 13.11
C GLY A 153 -3.67 6.46 13.81
N GLY A 154 -3.65 6.47 15.15
CA GLY A 154 -4.23 5.43 16.00
C GLY A 154 -3.24 4.34 16.41
N SER A 155 -3.75 3.15 16.69
CA SER A 155 -2.97 2.02 17.24
C SER A 155 -1.84 1.52 16.34
N GLY A 156 -1.88 1.82 15.04
CA GLY A 156 -0.81 1.52 14.07
C GLY A 156 0.20 2.64 13.85
N HIS A 157 0.15 3.73 14.62
CA HIS A 157 1.01 4.89 14.43
C HIS A 157 2.48 4.59 14.77
N CYS A 158 3.39 5.07 13.93
CA CYS A 158 4.84 4.98 14.15
C CYS A 158 5.39 6.33 14.60
N VAL A 159 6.03 6.36 15.78
CA VAL A 159 6.71 7.55 16.29
C VAL A 159 8.18 7.50 15.87
N ILE A 160 8.63 8.50 15.12
CA ILE A 160 10.06 8.70 14.84
C ILE A 160 10.64 9.55 15.95
N SER A 161 11.73 9.09 16.56
CA SER A 161 12.40 9.86 17.60
C SER A 161 13.07 11.13 17.01
N PRO A 162 13.04 12.26 17.73
CA PRO A 162 13.50 13.55 17.19
C PRO A 162 14.94 13.53 16.64
N GLU A 163 15.82 12.71 17.20
CA GLU A 163 17.22 12.61 16.79
C GLU A 163 17.43 11.86 15.46
N ASN A 164 16.42 11.13 14.97
CA ASN A 164 16.48 10.42 13.68
C ASN A 164 15.55 11.04 12.62
N LEU A 165 14.67 11.95 13.03
CA LEU A 165 13.76 12.63 12.12
C LEU A 165 14.54 13.61 11.23
N VAL A 166 14.57 13.31 9.93
CA VAL A 166 14.99 14.26 8.89
C VAL A 166 13.76 14.68 8.10
N THR A 167 13.44 15.97 8.08
CA THR A 167 12.28 16.45 7.34
C THR A 167 12.54 16.44 5.82
N PRO A 168 11.49 16.34 4.98
CA PRO A 168 11.68 16.43 3.53
C PRO A 168 12.36 17.74 3.11
N PHE A 169 12.07 18.85 3.79
CA PHE A 169 12.76 20.12 3.55
C PHE A 169 14.27 20.00 3.75
N GLN A 170 14.70 19.46 4.89
CA GLN A 170 16.13 19.34 5.23
C GLN A 170 16.88 18.49 4.21
N ALA A 171 16.33 17.32 3.86
CA ALA A 171 16.94 16.41 2.89
C ALA A 171 17.02 17.03 1.50
N LEU A 172 15.90 17.53 0.97
CA LEU A 172 15.82 18.08 -0.38
C LEU A 172 16.65 19.35 -0.53
N LYS A 173 16.64 20.24 0.47
CA LYS A 173 17.47 21.45 0.46
C LYS A 173 18.96 21.08 0.39
N ARG A 174 19.42 20.21 1.29
CA ARG A 174 20.82 19.76 1.33
C ARG A 174 21.23 19.18 -0.03
N ARG A 175 20.46 18.22 -0.55
CA ARG A 175 20.79 17.54 -1.80
C ARG A 175 20.81 18.48 -3.01
N ALA A 176 19.88 19.43 -3.07
CA ALA A 176 19.84 20.42 -4.14
C ALA A 176 21.06 21.36 -4.11
N GLU A 177 21.45 21.83 -2.92
CA GLU A 177 22.63 22.68 -2.73
C GLU A 177 23.93 21.93 -3.08
N GLU A 178 24.05 20.67 -2.65
CA GLU A 178 25.17 19.77 -3.04
C GLU A 178 25.22 19.54 -4.56
N SER A 179 24.07 19.58 -5.23
CA SER A 179 23.96 19.47 -6.69
C SER A 179 24.20 20.80 -7.42
N GLY A 180 24.54 21.87 -6.69
CA GLY A 180 24.83 23.20 -7.22
C GLY A 180 23.59 24.03 -7.57
N MET A 181 22.44 23.75 -6.95
CA MET A 181 21.19 24.49 -7.15
C MET A 181 20.96 25.49 -6.01
N ARG A 182 20.42 26.67 -6.34
CA ARG A 182 19.88 27.62 -5.36
C ARG A 182 18.49 27.14 -4.91
N VAL A 183 18.25 27.13 -3.60
CA VAL A 183 16.97 26.71 -3.02
C VAL A 183 16.18 27.91 -2.52
N LEU A 184 14.99 28.09 -3.09
CA LEU A 184 13.92 28.94 -2.58
C LEU A 184 12.91 28.04 -1.85
N TYR A 185 12.23 28.53 -0.80
CA TYR A 185 11.27 27.67 -0.10
C TYR A 185 10.12 28.41 0.58
N SER A 186 8.99 27.71 0.69
CA SER A 186 7.86 28.05 1.55
C SER A 186 7.35 26.78 2.23
N LEU A 187 7.40 26.74 3.56
CA LEU A 187 6.92 25.61 4.38
C LEU A 187 5.44 25.75 4.74
N SER A 188 4.68 26.47 3.93
CA SER A 188 3.24 26.70 4.10
C SER A 188 2.52 26.46 2.78
N ASN A 189 1.18 26.42 2.85
CA ASN A 189 0.33 26.40 1.67
C ASN A 189 -0.19 27.80 1.28
N ASP A 190 0.55 28.87 1.60
CA ASP A 190 0.21 30.22 1.13
C ASP A 190 0.41 30.35 -0.38
N LYS A 191 -0.69 30.54 -1.11
CA LYS A 191 -0.69 30.54 -2.58
C LYS A 191 0.07 31.73 -3.16
N ALA A 192 0.01 32.91 -2.54
CA ALA A 192 0.65 34.10 -3.06
C ALA A 192 2.18 33.99 -2.97
N ALA A 193 2.68 33.58 -1.81
CA ALA A 193 4.10 33.29 -1.59
C ALA A 193 4.58 32.16 -2.50
N ALA A 194 3.81 31.06 -2.63
CA ALA A 194 4.15 29.95 -3.51
C ALA A 194 4.33 30.40 -4.97
N VAL A 195 3.40 31.20 -5.50
CA VAL A 195 3.49 31.74 -6.87
C VAL A 195 4.66 32.71 -7.02
N ALA A 196 4.92 33.57 -6.02
CA ALA A 196 6.06 34.48 -6.06
C ALA A 196 7.40 33.71 -6.16
N LEU A 197 7.60 32.69 -5.32
CA LEU A 197 8.80 31.85 -5.36
C LEU A 197 8.91 31.05 -6.67
N ALA A 198 7.81 30.52 -7.18
CA ALA A 198 7.78 29.78 -8.44
C ALA A 198 8.19 30.65 -9.66
N ASN A 199 7.89 31.95 -9.63
CA ASN A 199 8.34 32.88 -10.67
C ASN A 199 9.86 33.09 -10.64
N GLU A 200 10.50 32.97 -9.49
CA GLU A 200 11.96 33.15 -9.31
C GLU A 200 12.79 31.87 -9.47
N ALA A 201 12.15 30.70 -9.58
CA ALA A 201 12.80 29.41 -9.74
C ALA A 201 12.74 28.90 -11.18
N ASP A 202 13.61 27.96 -11.54
CA ASP A 202 13.54 27.25 -12.83
C ASP A 202 12.53 26.10 -12.77
N LEU A 203 12.36 25.52 -11.56
CA LEU A 203 11.46 24.41 -11.28
C LEU A 203 10.85 24.57 -9.89
N SER A 204 9.56 24.24 -9.75
CA SER A 204 8.90 24.10 -8.45
C SER A 204 8.77 22.63 -8.06
N VAL A 205 9.07 22.31 -6.81
CA VAL A 205 8.75 21.02 -6.19
C VAL A 205 7.71 21.28 -5.11
N VAL A 206 6.48 20.84 -5.34
CA VAL A 206 5.39 20.96 -4.38
C VAL A 206 5.21 19.62 -3.67
N LEU A 207 5.40 19.59 -2.35
CA LEU A 207 5.02 18.43 -1.54
C LEU A 207 3.64 18.68 -0.95
N ALA A 208 2.69 17.80 -1.25
CA ALA A 208 1.34 17.84 -0.75
C ALA A 208 1.00 16.52 -0.05
N ALA A 209 0.09 16.57 0.92
CA ALA A 209 -0.23 15.39 1.69
C ALA A 209 -1.66 15.45 2.25
N THR A 210 -2.13 14.32 2.76
CA THR A 210 -3.31 14.23 3.63
C THR A 210 -3.10 13.16 4.68
N THR A 211 -3.76 13.27 5.84
CA THR A 211 -3.68 12.28 6.92
C THR A 211 -4.98 11.47 7.07
N ALA A 212 -4.89 10.36 7.79
CA ALA A 212 -6.05 9.59 8.24
C ALA A 212 -5.72 8.89 9.56
N GLY A 213 -6.77 8.58 10.32
CA GLY A 213 -6.65 8.06 11.67
C GLY A 213 -7.64 6.94 11.95
N GLU A 214 -7.30 6.07 12.89
CA GLU A 214 -8.22 5.09 13.43
C GLU A 214 -9.51 5.77 13.94
N SER A 215 -10.66 5.12 13.73
CA SER A 215 -12.00 5.58 14.14
C SER A 215 -12.57 6.78 13.38
N VAL A 216 -11.87 7.36 12.41
CA VAL A 216 -12.36 8.51 11.63
C VAL A 216 -12.05 8.33 10.15
N ASP A 217 -13.09 8.17 9.33
CA ASP A 217 -12.97 8.20 7.87
C ASP A 217 -12.64 9.62 7.38
N ARG A 218 -11.83 9.72 6.33
CA ARG A 218 -11.59 11.00 5.67
C ARG A 218 -12.91 11.54 5.07
N PRO A 219 -13.23 12.83 5.25
CA PRO A 219 -14.50 13.40 4.77
C PRO A 219 -14.56 13.54 3.24
N ASN A 220 -13.41 13.48 2.56
CA ASN A 220 -13.27 13.56 1.12
C ASN A 220 -11.89 13.01 0.71
N LEU A 221 -11.60 13.03 -0.60
CA LEU A 221 -10.34 12.59 -1.17
C LEU A 221 -9.39 13.76 -1.55
N THR A 222 -9.56 14.95 -0.99
CA THR A 222 -8.71 16.12 -1.28
C THR A 222 -7.43 16.13 -0.45
N LEU A 223 -6.46 16.95 -0.85
CA LEU A 223 -5.21 17.14 -0.11
C LEU A 223 -5.36 18.24 0.95
N ASP A 224 -4.63 18.12 2.05
CA ASP A 224 -4.76 18.99 3.21
C ASP A 224 -4.30 20.43 2.93
N GLY A 225 -4.84 21.36 3.73
CA GLY A 225 -4.39 22.75 3.76
C GLY A 225 -4.54 23.48 2.43
N GLY A 226 -5.47 23.07 1.55
CA GLY A 226 -5.68 23.68 0.26
C GLY A 226 -4.53 23.46 -0.74
N ALA A 227 -3.86 22.30 -0.66
CA ALA A 227 -2.75 21.99 -1.56
C ALA A 227 -3.20 21.86 -3.03
N ASP A 228 -4.39 21.32 -3.32
CA ASP A 228 -4.92 21.22 -4.69
C ASP A 228 -4.95 22.56 -5.44
N PRO A 229 -5.62 23.63 -4.93
CA PRO A 229 -5.58 24.94 -5.58
C PRO A 229 -4.19 25.60 -5.55
N LEU A 230 -3.30 25.27 -4.60
CA LEU A 230 -1.92 25.74 -4.61
C LEU A 230 -1.14 25.16 -5.79
N ILE A 231 -1.20 23.83 -5.96
CA ILE A 231 -0.55 23.12 -7.07
C ILE A 231 -1.02 23.69 -8.41
N TRP A 232 -2.33 23.90 -8.54
CA TRP A 232 -2.93 24.44 -9.76
C TRP A 232 -2.37 25.83 -10.12
N GLN A 233 -2.15 26.71 -9.14
CA GLN A 233 -1.60 28.05 -9.35
C GLN A 233 -0.09 28.05 -9.63
N VAL A 234 0.68 27.23 -8.91
CA VAL A 234 2.13 27.11 -9.12
C VAL A 234 2.42 26.53 -10.51
N ALA A 235 1.71 25.47 -10.90
CA ALA A 235 1.83 24.85 -12.21
C ALA A 235 1.32 25.71 -13.38
N LYS A 236 0.76 26.90 -13.13
CA LYS A 236 0.46 27.87 -14.19
C LYS A 236 1.65 28.73 -14.58
N VAL A 237 2.55 28.99 -13.64
CA VAL A 237 3.63 29.96 -13.80
C VAL A 237 4.98 29.29 -14.01
N ARG A 238 5.14 28.02 -13.59
CA ARG A 238 6.41 27.30 -13.69
C ARG A 238 6.19 25.79 -13.82
N PRO A 239 7.07 25.05 -14.53
CA PRO A 239 7.10 23.59 -14.46
C PRO A 239 7.17 23.13 -13.01
N THR A 240 6.31 22.19 -12.67
CA THR A 240 6.08 21.76 -11.29
C THR A 240 6.17 20.25 -11.17
N VAL A 241 7.06 19.77 -10.30
CA VAL A 241 7.06 18.40 -9.80
C VAL A 241 6.18 18.35 -8.56
N VAL A 242 5.20 17.45 -8.54
CA VAL A 242 4.32 17.26 -7.38
C VAL A 242 4.63 15.95 -6.70
N LEU A 243 4.97 16.03 -5.42
CA LEU A 243 5.17 14.89 -4.54
C LEU A 243 3.93 14.77 -3.65
N VAL A 244 3.40 13.56 -3.51
CA VAL A 244 2.18 13.31 -2.74
C VAL A 244 2.44 12.29 -1.65
N GLN A 245 2.00 12.58 -0.42
CA GLN A 245 1.95 11.64 0.69
C GLN A 245 0.51 11.41 1.14
N ALA A 246 0.04 10.17 1.09
CA ALA A 246 -1.35 9.87 1.45
C ALA A 246 -1.51 8.48 2.07
N PRO A 247 -2.44 8.30 3.02
CA PRO A 247 -2.76 7.00 3.61
C PRO A 247 -3.57 6.09 2.65
N GLY A 248 -3.96 6.60 1.48
CA GLY A 248 -4.79 5.90 0.50
C GLY A 248 -5.01 6.73 -0.75
N THR A 249 -6.10 6.43 -1.47
CA THR A 249 -6.45 7.20 -2.69
C THR A 249 -6.70 8.68 -2.38
N VAL A 250 -6.41 9.54 -3.35
CA VAL A 250 -6.73 10.98 -3.35
C VAL A 250 -7.26 11.35 -4.74
N LEU A 251 -7.89 12.51 -4.88
CA LEU A 251 -8.11 13.12 -6.18
C LEU A 251 -6.89 13.97 -6.56
N MET A 252 -6.62 14.07 -7.86
CA MET A 252 -5.56 14.92 -8.40
C MET A 252 -6.14 15.75 -9.55
N PRO A 253 -7.02 16.75 -9.30
CA PRO A 253 -7.72 17.49 -10.34
C PRO A 253 -6.79 18.32 -11.25
N TRP A 254 -5.51 18.44 -10.88
CA TRP A 254 -4.44 19.14 -11.60
C TRP A 254 -3.53 18.18 -12.41
N HIS A 255 -3.75 16.87 -12.37
CA HIS A 255 -2.80 15.87 -12.92
C HIS A 255 -2.48 16.04 -14.41
N ASP A 256 -3.44 16.50 -15.21
CA ASP A 256 -3.34 16.71 -16.66
C ASP A 256 -2.99 18.15 -17.05
N GLN A 257 -2.85 19.06 -16.07
CA GLN A 257 -2.45 20.44 -16.34
C GLN A 257 -1.04 20.50 -16.94
N GLY A 258 -0.88 21.32 -17.99
CA GLY A 258 0.33 21.37 -18.80
C GLY A 258 1.63 21.74 -18.06
N GLY A 259 1.56 22.52 -16.98
CA GLY A 259 2.74 22.85 -16.17
C GLY A 259 3.06 21.87 -15.04
N VAL A 260 2.25 20.80 -14.87
CA VAL A 260 2.58 19.70 -13.96
C VAL A 260 3.49 18.72 -14.71
N ALA A 261 4.79 18.88 -14.51
CA ALA A 261 5.84 18.19 -15.25
C ALA A 261 6.04 16.73 -14.80
N ALA A 262 5.98 16.50 -13.49
CA ALA A 262 6.03 15.16 -12.92
C ALA A 262 5.15 15.05 -11.68
N ILE A 263 4.69 13.82 -11.41
CA ILE A 263 3.86 13.49 -10.25
C ILE A 263 4.40 12.19 -9.68
N ALA A 264 4.71 12.19 -8.39
CA ALA A 264 5.05 10.98 -7.66
C ALA A 264 4.21 10.90 -6.38
N ILE A 265 3.83 9.67 -6.02
CA ILE A 265 3.16 9.38 -4.76
C ILE A 265 3.97 8.36 -3.99
N MET A 266 4.09 8.62 -2.69
CA MET A 266 4.51 7.66 -1.69
C MET A 266 3.37 7.62 -0.68
N PHE A 267 3.01 6.45 -0.18
CA PHE A 267 1.93 6.38 0.81
C PHE A 267 2.43 6.91 2.16
N LEU A 268 2.81 6.01 3.06
CA LEU A 268 3.36 6.34 4.36
C LEU A 268 4.76 5.73 4.42
N GLY A 269 5.78 6.59 4.32
CA GLY A 269 7.18 6.16 4.17
C GLY A 269 7.93 5.97 5.47
N GLY A 270 7.30 6.26 6.62
CA GLY A 270 7.92 6.22 7.94
C GLY A 270 9.20 7.06 8.00
N GLU A 271 10.17 6.58 8.78
CA GLU A 271 11.46 7.23 9.05
C GLU A 271 12.23 7.63 7.78
N HIS A 272 12.18 6.80 6.74
CA HIS A 272 12.97 7.00 5.52
C HIS A 272 12.21 7.71 4.39
N THR A 273 11.10 8.37 4.72
CA THR A 273 10.33 9.23 3.81
C THR A 273 11.24 10.19 3.03
N SER A 274 12.10 10.91 3.75
CA SER A 274 12.95 11.95 3.15
C SER A 274 14.05 11.36 2.26
N ASN A 275 14.62 10.21 2.65
CA ASN A 275 15.60 9.49 1.85
C ASN A 275 15.01 9.05 0.50
N ALA A 276 13.76 8.58 0.49
CA ALA A 276 13.11 8.12 -0.73
C ALA A 276 12.77 9.26 -1.69
N TRP A 277 12.35 10.42 -1.18
CA TRP A 277 12.14 11.60 -2.03
C TRP A 277 13.43 12.11 -2.65
N GLU A 278 14.50 12.18 -1.87
CA GLU A 278 15.83 12.57 -2.34
C GLU A 278 16.32 11.62 -3.44
N ALA A 279 16.33 10.32 -3.15
CA ALA A 279 16.86 9.31 -4.06
C ALA A 279 16.07 9.23 -5.39
N MET A 280 14.76 9.41 -5.34
CA MET A 280 13.93 9.46 -6.55
C MET A 280 14.21 10.74 -7.35
N LEU A 281 14.10 11.92 -6.72
CA LEU A 281 14.22 13.19 -7.44
C LEU A 281 15.56 13.34 -8.16
N PHE A 282 16.64 12.84 -7.59
CA PHE A 282 17.99 12.95 -8.14
C PHE A 282 18.45 11.69 -8.90
N GLY A 283 17.60 10.67 -9.01
CA GLY A 283 17.87 9.48 -9.82
C GLY A 283 18.91 8.53 -9.22
N ASP A 284 19.13 8.57 -7.92
CA ASP A 284 19.98 7.59 -7.22
C ASP A 284 19.36 6.18 -7.32
N VAL A 285 18.02 6.12 -7.40
CA VAL A 285 17.26 4.90 -7.69
C VAL A 285 16.19 5.19 -8.74
N SER A 286 15.97 4.24 -9.65
CA SER A 286 14.82 4.31 -10.55
C SER A 286 13.54 3.94 -9.80
N PRO A 287 12.46 4.74 -9.91
CA PRO A 287 11.17 4.38 -9.33
C PRO A 287 10.73 2.99 -9.82
N SER A 288 10.28 2.18 -8.86
CA SER A 288 9.81 0.80 -9.09
C SER A 288 8.54 0.45 -8.32
N GLY A 289 7.96 1.42 -7.61
CA GLY A 289 6.65 1.27 -7.01
C GLY A 289 5.58 1.24 -8.10
N LYS A 290 4.52 0.46 -7.86
CA LYS A 290 3.28 0.48 -8.64
C LYS A 290 2.13 0.73 -7.69
N LEU A 291 1.10 1.44 -8.15
CA LEU A 291 -0.08 1.77 -7.38
C LEU A 291 -0.80 0.50 -6.86
N PRO A 292 -0.94 0.29 -5.53
CA PRO A 292 -1.72 -0.82 -4.97
C PRO A 292 -3.24 -0.55 -4.98
N LEU A 293 -3.64 0.63 -5.45
CA LEU A 293 -5.01 1.13 -5.53
C LEU A 293 -5.11 2.11 -6.70
N MET A 294 -6.28 2.23 -7.32
CA MET A 294 -6.45 3.24 -8.38
C MET A 294 -6.62 4.65 -7.79
N ILE A 295 -6.20 5.67 -8.55
CA ILE A 295 -6.49 7.08 -8.32
C ILE A 295 -7.64 7.48 -9.26
N PRO A 296 -8.85 7.78 -8.75
CA PRO A 296 -9.99 8.11 -9.60
C PRO A 296 -9.91 9.55 -10.11
N THR A 297 -10.61 9.84 -11.22
CA THR A 297 -10.72 11.21 -11.74
C THR A 297 -11.72 12.09 -10.97
N SER A 298 -12.72 11.48 -10.35
CA SER A 298 -13.77 12.14 -9.56
C SER A 298 -14.29 11.18 -8.48
N MET A 299 -15.22 11.66 -7.65
CA MET A 299 -15.93 10.81 -6.68
C MET A 299 -17.00 9.92 -7.35
N ASP A 300 -17.27 10.11 -8.65
CA ASP A 300 -18.36 9.40 -9.33
C ASP A 300 -18.11 7.89 -9.35
N GLY A 301 -19.04 7.13 -8.78
CA GLY A 301 -18.95 5.67 -8.68
C GLY A 301 -17.93 5.15 -7.66
N VAL A 302 -17.25 6.03 -6.93
CA VAL A 302 -16.45 5.64 -5.76
C VAL A 302 -17.40 5.22 -4.65
N VAL A 303 -17.09 4.08 -4.00
CA VAL A 303 -17.89 3.59 -2.88
C VAL A 303 -17.68 4.53 -1.68
N GLU A 304 -18.77 5.15 -1.21
CA GLU A 304 -18.75 6.05 -0.07
C GLU A 304 -18.89 5.28 1.25
N PRO A 305 -18.24 5.76 2.33
CA PRO A 305 -18.43 5.20 3.67
C PRO A 305 -19.89 5.39 4.13
N SER A 306 -20.41 4.41 4.88
CA SER A 306 -21.74 4.47 5.49
C SER A 306 -21.64 4.18 6.98
N LEU A 307 -22.47 4.87 7.77
CA LEU A 307 -22.57 4.65 9.21
C LEU A 307 -23.66 3.60 9.52
N MET A 308 -23.34 2.67 10.42
CA MET A 308 -24.21 1.61 10.97
C MET A 308 -24.60 0.46 10.03
N HIS A 309 -25.14 0.73 8.84
CA HIS A 309 -25.56 -0.31 7.89
C HIS A 309 -24.86 -0.14 6.55
N ILE A 310 -24.15 -1.18 6.12
CA ILE A 310 -23.38 -1.19 4.89
C ILE A 310 -23.92 -2.31 4.00
N ASP A 311 -24.49 -1.93 2.86
CA ASP A 311 -25.05 -2.84 1.86
C ASP A 311 -24.07 -2.98 0.68
N TYR A 312 -23.30 -4.08 0.69
CA TYR A 312 -22.36 -4.43 -0.38
C TYR A 312 -23.02 -5.11 -1.59
N SER A 313 -24.35 -5.26 -1.62
CA SER A 313 -25.04 -5.99 -2.69
C SER A 313 -25.02 -5.25 -4.03
N LYS A 314 -24.81 -3.93 -4.02
CA LYS A 314 -24.80 -3.10 -5.24
C LYS A 314 -23.50 -3.23 -6.01
N GLU A 315 -22.37 -3.11 -5.33
CA GLU A 315 -21.04 -3.15 -5.92
C GLU A 315 -20.44 -4.55 -5.92
N GLY A 316 -20.71 -5.37 -4.89
CA GLY A 316 -20.14 -6.71 -4.75
C GLY A 316 -18.62 -6.74 -4.98
N LEU A 317 -18.19 -7.45 -6.03
CA LEU A 317 -16.78 -7.56 -6.40
C LEU A 317 -16.25 -6.38 -7.25
N PHE A 318 -17.13 -5.51 -7.72
CA PHE A 318 -16.86 -4.42 -8.66
C PHE A 318 -16.46 -3.13 -7.92
N THR A 319 -15.39 -3.21 -7.13
CA THR A 319 -14.82 -2.07 -6.38
C THR A 319 -13.44 -1.67 -6.89
N SER A 320 -13.04 -0.41 -6.66
CA SER A 320 -11.73 0.10 -7.12
C SER A 320 -11.53 -0.15 -8.63
N TYR A 321 -10.37 -0.64 -9.07
CA TYR A 321 -10.08 -0.93 -10.49
C TYR A 321 -10.97 -2.00 -11.13
N ARG A 322 -11.77 -2.71 -10.32
CA ARG A 322 -12.75 -3.70 -10.77
C ARG A 322 -14.12 -3.06 -11.03
N ALA A 323 -14.34 -1.83 -10.57
CA ALA A 323 -15.58 -1.11 -10.80
C ALA A 323 -15.82 -0.89 -12.29
N ARG A 324 -17.09 -0.95 -12.70
CA ARG A 324 -17.47 -0.87 -14.12
C ARG A 324 -17.28 0.52 -14.71
N ASP A 325 -17.64 1.54 -13.94
CA ASP A 325 -17.84 2.90 -14.45
C ASP A 325 -16.93 3.95 -13.79
N VAL A 326 -15.96 3.53 -12.97
CA VAL A 326 -15.01 4.44 -12.32
C VAL A 326 -13.84 4.70 -13.25
N LYS A 327 -13.64 5.98 -13.61
CA LYS A 327 -12.51 6.42 -14.43
C LYS A 327 -11.28 6.65 -13.57
N ALA A 328 -10.15 6.13 -14.02
CA ALA A 328 -8.86 6.30 -13.36
C ALA A 328 -8.10 7.49 -13.95
N ALA A 329 -7.65 8.41 -13.10
CA ALA A 329 -6.57 9.34 -13.44
C ALA A 329 -5.25 8.56 -13.51
N PHE A 330 -5.04 7.65 -12.55
CA PHE A 330 -3.97 6.66 -12.59
C PHE A 330 -4.52 5.28 -12.21
N PRO A 331 -4.38 4.27 -13.09
CA PRO A 331 -4.98 2.96 -12.88
C PRO A 331 -4.24 2.15 -11.82
N PHE A 332 -4.90 1.12 -11.29
CA PHE A 332 -4.26 0.15 -10.40
C PHE A 332 -3.04 -0.48 -11.09
N GLY A 333 -1.98 -0.68 -10.33
CA GLY A 333 -0.72 -1.21 -10.83
C GLY A 333 0.07 -0.23 -11.71
N HIS A 334 -0.37 1.03 -11.88
CA HIS A 334 0.39 2.03 -12.63
C HIS A 334 1.62 2.53 -11.86
N GLY A 335 2.70 2.77 -12.58
CA GLY A 335 3.93 3.35 -12.05
C GLY A 335 5.02 3.34 -13.12
N LEU A 336 5.55 4.51 -13.41
CA LEU A 336 6.62 4.74 -14.37
C LEU A 336 7.97 4.39 -13.74
N SER A 337 8.97 4.25 -14.61
CA SER A 337 10.39 4.12 -14.25
C SER A 337 11.20 5.13 -15.08
N TYR A 338 12.48 5.33 -14.76
CA TYR A 338 13.40 6.09 -15.62
C TYR A 338 13.92 5.29 -16.83
N THR A 339 13.27 4.16 -17.12
CA THR A 339 13.50 3.33 -18.29
C THR A 339 12.18 2.71 -18.76
N ASN A 340 12.20 2.10 -19.95
CA ASN A 340 11.04 1.41 -20.51
C ASN A 340 11.28 -0.09 -20.57
N PHE A 341 10.19 -0.86 -20.47
CA PHE A 341 10.21 -2.31 -20.56
C PHE A 341 9.34 -2.81 -21.72
N SER A 342 9.79 -3.89 -22.34
CA SER A 342 8.98 -4.65 -23.31
C SER A 342 8.69 -6.04 -22.78
N TYR A 343 7.57 -6.60 -23.24
CA TYR A 343 7.05 -7.89 -22.82
C TYR A 343 7.05 -8.84 -24.02
N GLY A 344 7.71 -9.99 -23.88
CA GLY A 344 7.69 -11.10 -24.84
C GLY A 344 6.31 -11.78 -24.91
N SER A 345 6.19 -12.78 -25.76
CA SER A 345 4.97 -13.59 -25.83
C SER A 345 4.82 -14.45 -24.56
N PRO A 346 3.61 -14.57 -23.98
CA PRO A 346 3.35 -15.50 -22.90
C PRO A 346 3.37 -16.94 -23.38
N GLU A 347 4.02 -17.81 -22.61
CA GLU A 347 4.19 -19.23 -22.91
C GLU A 347 3.73 -20.07 -21.73
N VAL A 348 2.89 -21.08 -21.98
CA VAL A 348 2.50 -22.06 -20.97
C VAL A 348 3.66 -23.02 -20.75
N LEU A 349 4.13 -23.11 -19.51
CA LEU A 349 5.22 -24.01 -19.16
C LEU A 349 4.74 -25.48 -19.16
N PRO A 350 5.61 -26.44 -19.52
CA PRO A 350 5.28 -27.86 -19.41
C PRO A 350 5.02 -28.25 -17.96
N ALA A 351 4.15 -29.23 -17.74
CA ALA A 351 3.78 -29.70 -16.40
C ALA A 351 4.99 -30.13 -15.55
N SER A 352 6.06 -30.64 -16.17
CA SER A 352 7.31 -31.01 -15.47
C SER A 352 8.07 -29.81 -14.88
N ALA A 353 7.80 -28.60 -15.37
CA ALA A 353 8.41 -27.34 -14.91
C ALA A 353 7.43 -26.47 -14.11
N CYS A 354 6.24 -27.00 -13.77
CA CYS A 354 5.18 -26.27 -13.09
C CYS A 354 4.72 -27.01 -11.83
N THR A 355 4.74 -26.34 -10.69
CA THR A 355 4.25 -26.89 -9.41
C THR A 355 2.79 -26.52 -9.12
N ALA A 356 2.22 -25.59 -9.90
CA ALA A 356 0.83 -25.18 -9.83
C ALA A 356 -0.03 -25.91 -10.87
N LEU A 357 -1.32 -25.54 -11.01
CA LEU A 357 -2.19 -26.14 -12.02
C LEU A 357 -1.80 -25.69 -13.44
N VAL A 358 -1.46 -24.40 -13.59
CA VAL A 358 -0.94 -23.82 -14.82
C VAL A 358 0.15 -22.82 -14.45
N CYS A 359 1.27 -22.82 -15.18
CA CYS A 359 2.32 -21.82 -15.05
C CYS A 359 2.54 -21.15 -16.40
N VAL A 360 2.66 -19.82 -16.40
CA VAL A 360 2.89 -19.04 -17.62
C VAL A 360 4.13 -18.18 -17.45
N SER A 361 5.06 -18.26 -18.39
CA SER A 361 6.25 -17.42 -18.43
C SER A 361 6.11 -16.27 -19.43
N VAL A 362 6.70 -15.12 -19.10
CA VAL A 362 6.83 -13.95 -20.01
C VAL A 362 8.22 -13.36 -19.87
N LEU A 363 8.92 -13.13 -20.98
CA LEU A 363 10.20 -12.43 -20.98
C LEU A 363 9.96 -10.92 -20.80
N VAL A 364 10.57 -10.31 -19.79
CA VAL A 364 10.55 -8.86 -19.56
C VAL A 364 11.95 -8.34 -19.91
N THR A 365 12.03 -7.34 -20.78
CA THR A 365 13.31 -6.77 -21.22
C THR A 365 13.33 -5.28 -20.98
N ASN A 366 14.38 -4.77 -20.33
CA ASN A 366 14.63 -3.34 -20.26
C ASN A 366 15.09 -2.85 -21.65
N VAL A 367 14.26 -2.09 -22.34
CA VAL A 367 14.54 -1.59 -23.70
C VAL A 367 15.11 -0.16 -23.71
N GLY A 368 15.16 0.50 -22.55
CA GLY A 368 15.74 1.83 -22.44
C GLY A 368 14.94 2.94 -23.12
N GLY A 369 15.65 4.04 -23.33
CA GLY A 369 15.22 5.33 -23.83
C GLY A 369 16.41 6.30 -23.74
N PRO A 370 16.22 7.59 -24.09
CA PRO A 370 17.25 8.59 -23.87
C PRO A 370 17.59 8.71 -22.38
N ASP A 371 18.88 8.67 -22.03
CA ASP A 371 19.39 8.79 -20.66
C ASP A 371 18.81 7.78 -19.65
N SER A 372 18.43 6.57 -20.09
CA SER A 372 17.84 5.57 -19.20
C SER A 372 18.77 5.04 -18.13
N LEU A 373 18.22 4.88 -16.94
CA LEU A 373 18.86 4.23 -15.80
C LEU A 373 18.50 2.74 -15.75
N PRO A 374 19.29 1.91 -15.03
CA PRO A 374 18.83 0.58 -14.65
C PRO A 374 17.50 0.67 -13.89
N GLY A 375 16.60 -0.28 -14.15
CA GLY A 375 15.25 -0.23 -13.58
C GLY A 375 14.73 -1.61 -13.19
N THR A 376 13.79 -1.61 -12.26
CA THR A 376 13.04 -2.80 -11.86
C THR A 376 11.61 -2.70 -12.37
N GLU A 377 11.12 -3.75 -13.01
CA GLU A 377 9.73 -3.81 -13.49
C GLU A 377 8.89 -4.73 -12.61
N VAL A 378 7.61 -4.38 -12.46
CA VAL A 378 6.60 -5.24 -11.83
C VAL A 378 5.61 -5.68 -12.90
N ALA A 379 5.86 -6.85 -13.48
CA ALA A 379 4.96 -7.49 -14.44
C ALA A 379 3.74 -8.05 -13.73
N GLN A 380 2.55 -7.76 -14.24
CA GLN A 380 1.27 -8.08 -13.58
C GLN A 380 0.44 -9.01 -14.46
N ALA A 381 -0.12 -10.06 -13.85
CA ALA A 381 -0.96 -11.06 -14.50
C ALA A 381 -2.41 -10.96 -14.01
N TYR A 382 -3.31 -10.68 -14.95
CA TYR A 382 -4.74 -10.54 -14.73
C TYR A 382 -5.51 -11.66 -15.41
N VAL A 383 -6.41 -12.31 -14.70
CA VAL A 383 -7.34 -13.30 -15.26
C VAL A 383 -8.67 -12.61 -15.56
N GLU A 384 -9.13 -12.78 -16.80
CA GLU A 384 -10.47 -12.45 -17.26
C GLU A 384 -11.25 -13.76 -17.47
N PHE A 385 -12.36 -13.87 -16.76
CA PHE A 385 -13.24 -15.03 -16.82
C PHE A 385 -14.26 -14.88 -17.98
N PRO A 386 -14.92 -15.97 -18.42
CA PRO A 386 -15.94 -15.89 -19.47
C PRO A 386 -17.01 -14.83 -19.17
N ALA A 387 -17.36 -14.02 -20.16
CA ALA A 387 -18.31 -12.90 -20.02
C ALA A 387 -19.74 -13.33 -19.61
N SER A 388 -20.08 -14.61 -19.70
CA SER A 388 -21.32 -15.18 -19.17
C SER A 388 -21.37 -15.19 -17.64
N LEU A 389 -20.24 -15.03 -16.97
CA LEU A 389 -20.15 -14.93 -15.52
C LEU A 389 -20.21 -13.45 -15.14
N ASP A 390 -21.03 -13.12 -14.15
CA ASP A 390 -21.08 -11.77 -13.58
C ASP A 390 -19.88 -11.54 -12.64
N TYR A 391 -18.71 -11.32 -13.24
CA TYR A 391 -17.42 -11.22 -12.54
C TYR A 391 -16.62 -10.01 -13.04
N PRO A 392 -15.75 -9.41 -12.20
CA PRO A 392 -14.85 -8.35 -12.66
C PRO A 392 -14.02 -8.77 -13.87
N ARG A 393 -13.92 -7.86 -14.85
CA ARG A 393 -13.19 -8.10 -16.10
C ARG A 393 -11.74 -8.53 -15.84
N LEU A 394 -11.04 -7.84 -14.94
CA LEU A 394 -9.64 -8.10 -14.63
C LEU A 394 -9.48 -8.44 -13.16
N MET A 395 -8.98 -9.64 -12.88
CA MET A 395 -8.62 -10.06 -11.54
C MET A 395 -7.12 -10.25 -11.46
N LEU A 396 -6.41 -9.42 -10.70
CA LEU A 396 -4.99 -9.67 -10.44
C LEU A 396 -4.83 -11.03 -9.77
N LYS A 397 -4.05 -11.93 -10.37
CA LYS A 397 -3.76 -13.28 -9.87
C LYS A 397 -2.28 -13.54 -9.66
N GLY A 398 -1.40 -12.66 -10.13
CA GLY A 398 0.02 -12.73 -9.87
C GLY A 398 0.74 -11.45 -10.26
N PHE A 399 1.90 -11.22 -9.66
CA PHE A 399 2.84 -10.21 -10.09
C PHE A 399 4.26 -10.73 -9.89
N HIS A 400 5.18 -10.28 -10.72
CA HIS A 400 6.61 -10.63 -10.65
C HIS A 400 7.41 -9.33 -10.67
N LYS A 401 8.18 -9.08 -9.61
CA LYS A 401 9.09 -7.94 -9.54
C LYS A 401 10.48 -8.42 -9.96
N SER A 402 11.01 -7.88 -11.07
CA SER A 402 12.31 -8.27 -11.59
C SER A 402 13.46 -7.83 -10.67
N ALA A 403 14.66 -8.33 -10.93
CA ALA A 403 15.88 -7.65 -10.53
C ALA A 403 15.98 -6.27 -11.19
N ALA A 404 16.95 -5.45 -10.75
CA ALA A 404 17.30 -4.24 -11.47
C ALA A 404 18.00 -4.61 -12.79
N LEU A 405 17.32 -4.39 -13.91
CA LEU A 405 17.82 -4.71 -15.24
C LEU A 405 18.50 -3.48 -15.84
N VAL A 406 19.73 -3.66 -16.33
CA VAL A 406 20.37 -2.68 -17.22
C VAL A 406 19.70 -2.71 -18.60
N VAL A 407 19.87 -1.65 -19.40
CA VAL A 407 19.33 -1.60 -20.77
C VAL A 407 19.85 -2.78 -21.60
N GLY A 408 18.93 -3.47 -22.28
CA GLY A 408 19.19 -4.68 -23.07
C GLY A 408 19.12 -5.98 -22.27
N ALA A 409 19.10 -5.95 -20.94
CA ALA A 409 18.96 -7.14 -20.12
C ALA A 409 17.49 -7.58 -20.01
N SER A 410 17.29 -8.89 -19.84
CA SER A 410 15.98 -9.52 -19.73
C SER A 410 15.89 -10.45 -18.53
N GLU A 411 14.68 -10.63 -18.02
CA GLU A 411 14.35 -11.61 -16.99
C GLU A 411 13.04 -12.33 -17.36
N VAL A 412 12.95 -13.61 -17.03
CA VAL A 412 11.71 -14.39 -17.23
C VAL A 412 10.83 -14.26 -15.99
N ALA A 413 9.69 -13.58 -16.14
CA ALA A 413 8.63 -13.56 -15.15
C ALA A 413 7.81 -14.85 -15.24
N VAL A 414 7.56 -15.53 -14.12
CA VAL A 414 6.76 -16.77 -14.08
C VAL A 414 5.54 -16.58 -13.16
N PHE A 415 4.35 -16.80 -13.70
CA PHE A 415 3.09 -16.71 -12.97
C PHE A 415 2.52 -18.10 -12.74
N ASN A 416 2.27 -18.42 -11.47
CA ASN A 416 1.76 -19.71 -11.03
C ASN A 416 0.28 -19.59 -10.67
N PHE A 417 -0.59 -20.34 -11.35
CA PHE A 417 -2.03 -20.32 -11.12
C PHE A 417 -2.49 -21.62 -10.47
N THR A 418 -3.06 -21.51 -9.26
CA THR A 418 -3.71 -22.62 -8.57
C THR A 418 -5.11 -22.86 -9.13
N ALA A 419 -5.73 -23.99 -8.77
CA ALA A 419 -7.15 -24.22 -9.09
C ALA A 419 -8.05 -23.10 -8.56
N ARG A 420 -7.74 -22.54 -7.39
CA ARG A 420 -8.52 -21.44 -6.78
C ARG A 420 -8.38 -20.14 -7.56
N ASP A 421 -7.21 -19.87 -8.13
CA ASP A 421 -6.97 -18.66 -8.94
C ASP A 421 -7.83 -18.65 -10.20
N LEU A 422 -8.08 -19.84 -10.75
CA LEU A 422 -8.84 -20.06 -11.98
C LEU A 422 -10.30 -20.49 -11.71
N SER A 423 -10.77 -20.36 -10.47
CA SER A 423 -12.14 -20.69 -10.07
C SER A 423 -12.98 -19.44 -9.76
N VAL A 424 -14.29 -19.57 -9.92
CA VAL A 424 -15.30 -18.60 -9.48
C VAL A 424 -16.12 -19.20 -8.34
N TYR A 425 -16.43 -18.40 -7.31
CA TYR A 425 -17.27 -18.84 -6.20
C TYR A 425 -18.75 -18.66 -6.53
N GLN A 426 -19.51 -19.74 -6.59
CA GLN A 426 -20.94 -19.75 -6.90
C GLN A 426 -21.65 -20.87 -6.14
N GLY A 427 -22.86 -20.60 -5.62
CA GLY A 427 -23.68 -21.64 -4.99
C GLY A 427 -23.04 -22.32 -3.77
N GLY A 428 -22.18 -21.60 -3.03
CA GLY A 428 -21.51 -22.14 -1.84
C GLY A 428 -20.21 -22.89 -2.09
N GLY A 429 -19.68 -22.88 -3.32
CA GLY A 429 -18.45 -23.60 -3.68
C GLY A 429 -17.61 -22.91 -4.74
N TRP A 430 -16.37 -23.35 -4.89
CA TRP A 430 -15.45 -22.92 -5.94
C TRP A 430 -15.60 -23.80 -7.18
N HIS A 431 -15.84 -23.18 -8.34
CA HIS A 431 -16.00 -23.85 -9.62
C HIS A 431 -14.85 -23.48 -10.55
N LEU A 432 -14.02 -24.47 -10.88
CA LEU A 432 -12.91 -24.32 -11.82
C LEU A 432 -13.46 -24.09 -13.22
N GLN A 433 -12.95 -23.08 -13.91
CA GLN A 433 -13.34 -22.78 -15.29
C GLN A 433 -12.59 -23.69 -16.27
N SER A 434 -13.19 -23.97 -17.44
CA SER A 434 -12.53 -24.74 -18.51
C SER A 434 -11.54 -23.90 -19.31
N SER A 435 -11.77 -22.59 -19.40
CA SER A 435 -10.87 -21.64 -20.06
C SER A 435 -11.00 -20.25 -19.46
N VAL A 436 -9.92 -19.47 -19.54
CA VAL A 436 -9.88 -18.05 -19.16
C VAL A 436 -9.00 -17.27 -20.13
N THR A 437 -9.09 -15.94 -20.14
CA THR A 437 -8.13 -15.09 -20.83
C THR A 437 -7.15 -14.53 -19.80
N LEU A 438 -5.86 -14.84 -19.96
CA LEU A 438 -4.78 -14.21 -19.21
C LEU A 438 -4.33 -12.94 -19.92
N HIS A 439 -4.24 -11.84 -19.19
CA HIS A 439 -3.60 -10.61 -19.63
C HIS A 439 -2.34 -10.36 -18.81
N VAL A 440 -1.24 -10.01 -19.47
CA VAL A 440 0.02 -9.61 -18.83
C VAL A 440 0.39 -8.21 -19.27
N GLY A 441 0.77 -7.37 -18.31
CA GLY A 441 1.09 -5.98 -18.59
C GLY A 441 1.76 -5.25 -17.43
N ALA A 442 1.95 -3.95 -17.62
CA ALA A 442 2.62 -3.08 -16.66
C ALA A 442 1.65 -2.41 -15.67
N SER A 443 0.33 -2.45 -15.94
CA SER A 443 -0.75 -1.98 -15.06
C SER A 443 -2.08 -2.60 -15.49
N SER A 444 -3.18 -2.33 -14.77
CA SER A 444 -4.52 -2.78 -15.16
C SER A 444 -5.06 -2.11 -16.43
N ALA A 445 -4.49 -0.99 -16.85
CA ALA A 445 -4.85 -0.30 -18.11
C ALA A 445 -3.82 -0.47 -19.22
N ASP A 446 -2.61 -0.95 -18.89
CA ASP A 446 -1.52 -1.15 -19.83
C ASP A 446 -1.23 -2.65 -20.02
N LEU A 447 -2.21 -3.34 -20.62
CA LEU A 447 -2.15 -4.77 -20.93
C LEU A 447 -1.38 -4.96 -22.25
N ARG A 448 -0.19 -5.55 -22.16
CA ARG A 448 0.74 -5.67 -23.30
C ARG A 448 0.53 -6.96 -24.08
N ARG A 449 0.09 -8.02 -23.40
CA ARG A 449 -0.08 -9.36 -23.95
C ARG A 449 -1.35 -10.01 -23.42
N SER A 450 -1.96 -10.84 -24.25
CA SER A 450 -3.10 -11.67 -23.86
C SER A 450 -2.93 -13.09 -24.40
N LEU A 451 -3.38 -14.07 -23.63
CA LEU A 451 -3.34 -15.49 -23.99
C LEU A 451 -4.63 -16.14 -23.50
N ARG A 452 -5.33 -16.84 -24.39
CA ARG A 452 -6.40 -17.74 -23.98
C ARG A 452 -5.78 -18.99 -23.37
N LEU A 453 -6.09 -19.25 -22.10
CA LEU A 453 -5.63 -20.42 -21.37
C LEU A 453 -6.76 -21.44 -21.31
N GLU A 454 -6.51 -22.61 -21.91
CA GLU A 454 -7.33 -23.80 -21.69
C GLU A 454 -6.84 -24.48 -20.40
N ILE A 455 -7.77 -24.78 -19.51
CA ILE A 455 -7.45 -25.29 -18.17
C ILE A 455 -7.55 -26.82 -18.21
N PRO A 456 -6.48 -27.55 -17.84
CA PRO A 456 -6.51 -29.01 -17.86
C PRO A 456 -7.62 -29.55 -16.95
N THR A 457 -8.51 -30.35 -17.52
CA THR A 457 -9.37 -31.25 -16.74
C THR A 457 -8.48 -32.31 -16.13
N ARG A 458 -8.50 -32.46 -14.80
CA ARG A 458 -7.80 -33.54 -14.11
C ARG A 458 -8.30 -34.92 -14.54
#